data_AF-A0A835H6C3-F1
#
_entry.id   AF-A0A835H6C3-F1
#
_cell.length_a   1.000
_cell.length_b   1.000
_cell.length_c   1.000
_cell.angle_alpha   90.00
_cell.angle_beta   90.00
_cell.angle_gamma   90.00
#
_symmetry.space_group_name_H-M   'P 1'
#
loop_
_entity.id
_entity.type
_entity.pdbx_description
1 polymer ?
#
loop_
_entity_poly.entity_id
_entity_poly.type
_entity_poly.pdbx_seq_one_letter_code
_entity_poly.pdbx_strand_id
1 'polypeptide(L)'
;MSMAKFFIDSNFGIPGAIAVTNKHQKEFFLESIVVEGLACGPVHFSCNSWAQSKQDHPGKRVFFSNKVISFFTSYEFECTSQNFLTGRLNKIQSETICHIAFRDTKFGLKELREKELSDLRGDGQGERKHSDRIYDYAIYNDLGNPDKGIDLARPKLGGEVIPFPRRL
;
A
#
# COMPACT_ATOMS: atom_id res chain seq x y z
N MET A 1 19.13 -5.41 -15.48
CA MET A 1 19.44 -4.63 -14.26
C MET A 1 19.96 -3.27 -14.70
N SER A 2 19.27 -2.18 -14.34
CA SER A 2 19.75 -0.81 -14.58
C SER A 2 20.39 -0.27 -13.30
N MET A 3 21.46 0.51 -13.44
CA MET A 3 22.18 1.11 -12.32
C MET A 3 22.15 2.63 -12.43
N ALA A 4 21.89 3.27 -11.30
CA ALA A 4 22.02 4.71 -11.13
C ALA A 4 22.86 4.99 -9.88
N LYS A 5 23.69 6.04 -9.93
CA LYS A 5 24.48 6.51 -8.79
C LYS A 5 24.05 7.92 -8.42
N PHE A 6 23.84 8.14 -7.14
CA PHE A 6 23.48 9.45 -6.58
C PHE A 6 24.17 9.60 -5.24
N PHE A 7 24.42 10.86 -4.84
CA PHE A 7 25.05 11.19 -3.57
C PHE A 7 23.98 11.53 -2.54
N ILE A 8 24.14 11.01 -1.33
CA ILE A 8 23.26 11.27 -0.20
C ILE A 8 24.12 11.84 0.92
N ASP A 9 23.67 12.93 1.54
CA ASP A 9 24.35 13.48 2.71
C ASP A 9 24.32 12.47 3.87
N SER A 10 25.43 12.38 4.60
CA SER A 10 25.54 11.61 5.84
C SER A 10 24.40 11.85 6.85
N ASN A 11 23.83 13.06 6.89
CA ASN A 11 22.75 13.43 7.80
C ASN A 11 21.34 13.06 7.30
N PHE A 12 21.20 12.55 6.07
CA PHE A 12 19.90 12.20 5.47
C PHE A 12 19.21 11.05 6.21
N GLY A 13 20.00 10.20 6.87
CA GLY A 13 19.51 8.99 7.54
C GLY A 13 19.16 7.88 6.55
N ILE A 14 18.26 6.98 6.97
CA ILE A 14 17.88 5.79 6.19
C ILE A 14 16.70 6.14 5.28
N PRO A 15 16.82 6.00 3.94
CA PRO A 15 15.71 6.23 3.02
C PRO A 15 14.51 5.33 3.32
N GLY A 16 13.34 5.93 3.54
CA GLY A 16 12.08 5.22 3.83
C GLY A 16 11.11 5.15 2.65
N ALA A 17 11.29 6.01 1.65
CA ALA A 17 10.50 6.05 0.43
C ALA A 17 11.36 6.51 -0.76
N ILE A 18 10.96 6.13 -1.96
CA ILE A 18 11.56 6.57 -3.21
C ILE A 18 10.48 7.03 -4.19
N ALA A 19 10.69 8.20 -4.79
CA ALA A 19 9.81 8.75 -5.81
C ALA A 19 10.40 8.49 -7.20
N VAL A 20 9.64 7.84 -8.07
CA VAL A 20 10.03 7.45 -9.41
C VAL A 20 9.22 8.24 -10.45
N THR A 21 9.90 8.69 -11.50
CA THR A 21 9.27 9.30 -12.67
C THR A 21 9.75 8.59 -13.91
N ASN A 22 8.82 7.98 -14.65
CA ASN A 22 9.14 7.38 -15.93
C ASN A 22 9.19 8.47 -17.02
N LYS A 23 10.38 8.73 -17.56
CA LYS A 23 10.60 9.68 -18.66
C LYS A 23 10.54 9.03 -20.04
N HIS A 24 10.33 7.71 -20.13
CA HIS A 24 10.12 7.02 -21.38
C HIS A 24 8.72 7.29 -21.92
N GLN A 25 8.50 7.02 -23.21
CA GLN A 25 7.20 7.24 -23.85
C GLN A 25 6.15 6.20 -23.42
N LYS A 26 6.59 5.00 -23.04
CA LYS A 26 5.73 3.88 -22.65
C LYS A 26 5.91 3.53 -21.18
N GLU A 27 4.88 2.93 -20.59
CA GLU A 27 4.98 2.35 -19.25
C GLU A 27 5.95 1.15 -19.22
N PHE A 28 6.50 0.88 -18.04
CA PHE A 28 7.29 -0.32 -17.79
C PHE A 28 6.95 -0.90 -16.43
N PHE A 29 7.13 -2.20 -16.26
CA PHE A 29 6.94 -2.86 -14.97
C PHE A 29 8.18 -2.72 -14.10
N LEU A 30 8.04 -2.10 -12.92
CA LEU A 30 9.10 -1.95 -11.94
C LEU A 30 8.93 -3.01 -10.84
N GLU A 31 9.83 -3.98 -10.81
CA GLU A 31 9.81 -5.06 -9.82
C GLU A 31 10.35 -4.61 -8.47
N SER A 32 11.59 -4.12 -8.43
CA SER A 32 12.23 -3.67 -7.19
C SER A 32 13.29 -2.60 -7.42
N ILE A 33 13.60 -1.87 -6.34
CA ILE A 33 14.75 -0.97 -6.26
C ILE A 33 15.58 -1.37 -5.04
N VAL A 34 16.89 -1.45 -5.21
CA VAL A 34 17.85 -1.70 -4.13
C VAL A 34 18.81 -0.54 -4.05
N VAL A 35 18.92 0.07 -2.86
CA VAL A 35 19.86 1.16 -2.58
C VAL A 35 20.99 0.62 -1.73
N GLU A 36 22.20 0.62 -2.28
CA GLU A 36 23.42 0.12 -1.64
C GLU A 36 24.33 1.28 -1.19
N GLY A 37 25.39 0.97 -0.43
CA GLY A 37 26.38 1.96 0.02
C GLY A 37 25.98 2.78 1.25
N LEU A 38 24.88 2.43 1.91
CA LEU A 38 24.46 3.03 3.18
C LEU A 38 25.13 2.34 4.36
N ALA A 39 25.47 3.09 5.41
CA ALA A 39 26.08 2.55 6.63
C ALA A 39 25.22 1.46 7.32
N CYS A 40 23.90 1.50 7.14
CA CYS A 40 22.95 0.52 7.68
C CYS A 40 22.75 -0.73 6.80
N GLY A 41 23.57 -0.92 5.78
CA GLY A 41 23.39 -1.94 4.75
C GLY A 41 22.33 -1.58 3.70
N PRO A 42 22.09 -2.47 2.71
CA PRO A 42 21.18 -2.19 1.61
C PRO A 42 19.73 -1.96 2.08
N VAL A 43 19.01 -1.11 1.34
CA VAL A 43 17.59 -0.84 1.55
C VAL A 43 16.81 -1.29 0.32
N HIS A 44 15.77 -2.11 0.55
CA HIS A 44 14.96 -2.72 -0.49
C HIS A 44 13.59 -2.04 -0.59
N PHE A 45 13.15 -1.82 -1.83
CA PHE A 45 11.83 -1.33 -2.18
C PHE A 45 11.17 -2.34 -3.12
N SER A 46 10.24 -3.13 -2.59
CA SER A 46 9.44 -4.07 -3.38
C SER A 46 8.33 -3.29 -4.09
N CYS A 47 8.50 -3.04 -5.39
CA CYS A 47 7.65 -2.12 -6.14
C CYS A 47 6.47 -2.85 -6.80
N ASN A 48 6.76 -3.94 -7.53
CA ASN A 48 5.80 -4.81 -8.23
C ASN A 48 4.65 -4.06 -8.89
N SER A 49 4.96 -3.02 -9.67
CA SER A 49 3.94 -2.15 -10.23
C SER A 49 4.36 -1.55 -11.57
N TRP A 50 3.38 -1.37 -12.46
CA TRP A 50 3.55 -0.61 -13.70
C TRP A 50 3.80 0.86 -13.40
N ALA A 51 4.85 1.45 -13.98
CA ALA A 51 5.16 2.87 -13.88
C ALA A 51 4.79 3.58 -15.21
N GLN A 52 3.72 4.37 -15.18
CA GLN A 52 3.17 5.07 -16.33
C GLN A 52 4.12 6.16 -16.83
N SER A 53 4.11 6.41 -18.15
CA SER A 53 4.82 7.53 -18.76
C SER A 53 4.40 8.85 -18.11
N LYS A 54 5.36 9.76 -17.88
CA LYS A 54 5.07 11.12 -17.39
C LYS A 54 4.10 11.88 -18.31
N GLN A 55 4.02 11.52 -19.60
CA GLN A 55 3.11 12.15 -20.54
C GLN A 55 1.64 11.79 -20.23
N ASP A 56 1.40 10.55 -19.79
CA ASP A 56 0.06 10.07 -19.46
C ASP A 56 -0.32 10.42 -18.02
N HIS A 57 0.64 10.31 -17.10
CA HIS A 57 0.48 10.55 -15.68
C HIS A 57 1.66 11.38 -15.15
N PRO A 58 1.52 12.71 -15.04
CA PRO A 58 2.63 13.60 -14.65
C PRO A 58 3.05 13.47 -13.18
N GLY A 59 2.23 12.80 -12.36
CA GLY A 59 2.52 12.50 -10.97
C GLY A 59 3.74 11.60 -10.78
N LYS A 60 4.40 11.72 -9.62
CA LYS A 60 5.49 10.81 -9.23
C LYS A 60 4.90 9.57 -8.56
N ARG A 61 5.47 8.40 -8.86
CA ARG A 61 5.12 7.15 -8.17
C ARG A 61 5.97 6.99 -6.92
N VAL A 62 5.34 6.83 -5.77
CA VAL A 62 6.04 6.65 -4.49
C VAL A 62 6.05 5.18 -4.11
N PHE A 63 7.22 4.66 -3.75
CA PHE A 63 7.40 3.32 -3.23
C PHE A 63 8.04 3.39 -1.85
N PHE A 64 7.55 2.59 -0.90
CA PHE A 64 8.03 2.58 0.48
C PHE A 64 8.97 1.39 0.69
N SER A 65 9.94 1.54 1.61
CA SER A 65 10.83 0.43 1.93
C SER A 65 10.08 -0.65 2.72
N ASN A 66 10.54 -1.89 2.57
CA ASN A 66 9.95 -3.05 3.25
C ASN A 66 10.35 -3.17 4.74
N LYS A 67 11.20 -2.26 5.25
CA LYS A 67 11.64 -2.27 6.64
C LYS A 67 10.49 -1.80 7.54
N VAL A 68 9.91 -2.74 8.28
CA VAL A 68 9.03 -2.44 9.41
C VAL A 68 9.86 -1.78 10.50
N ILE A 69 9.37 -0.68 11.08
CA ILE A 69 10.00 -0.08 12.25
C ILE A 69 9.68 -0.99 13.43
N SER A 70 10.61 -1.87 13.78
CA SER A 70 10.53 -2.62 15.02
C SER A 70 10.86 -1.69 16.17
N PHE A 71 9.85 -1.06 16.76
CA PHE A 71 9.98 -0.57 18.12
C PHE A 71 9.93 -1.80 19.04
N PHE A 72 11.08 -2.22 19.57
CA PHE A 72 11.07 -3.06 20.76
C PHE A 72 10.54 -2.20 21.91
N THR A 73 9.23 -2.19 22.13
CA THR A 73 8.68 -1.75 23.41
C THR A 73 8.72 -2.95 24.34
N SER A 74 9.67 -2.96 25.27
CA SER A 74 9.64 -3.88 26.40
C SER A 74 8.51 -3.44 27.32
N TYR A 75 7.29 -3.94 27.10
CA TYR A 75 6.24 -3.91 28.11
C TYR A 75 6.35 -5.19 28.96
N GLU A 76 6.73 -5.04 30.23
CA GLU A 76 6.49 -6.08 31.23
C GLU A 76 4.99 -6.11 31.53
N PHE A 77 4.34 -7.25 31.24
CA PHE A 77 2.99 -7.50 31.71
C PHE A 77 3.08 -8.18 33.09
N GLU A 78 2.69 -7.47 34.15
CA GLU A 78 2.38 -8.11 35.43
C GLU A 78 1.03 -8.84 35.30
N CYS A 79 1.09 -10.17 35.19
CA CYS A 79 -0.10 -11.00 35.28
C CYS A 79 -0.49 -11.15 36.75
N THR A 80 -1.48 -10.37 37.19
CA THR A 80 -2.14 -10.58 38.49
C THR A 80 -3.37 -11.49 38.29
N SER A 81 -3.17 -12.80 38.40
CA SER A 81 -4.27 -13.67 38.85
C SER A 81 -3.74 -14.92 39.55
N GLN A 82 -4.41 -15.25 40.64
CA GLN A 82 -4.05 -16.26 41.62
C GLN A 82 -4.22 -17.68 41.07
N ASN A 83 -3.28 -18.55 41.48
CA ASN A 83 -3.38 -20.01 41.50
C ASN A 83 -3.57 -20.74 40.16
N PHE A 84 -2.49 -21.27 39.58
CA PHE A 84 -2.45 -22.68 39.12
C PHE A 84 -1.01 -23.18 38.94
N LEU A 85 -0.86 -24.49 39.06
CA LEU A 85 0.31 -25.33 39.36
C LEU A 85 1.64 -25.03 38.63
N THR A 86 2.74 -25.27 39.36
CA THR A 86 4.14 -25.25 38.92
C THR A 86 4.36 -26.09 37.66
N GLY A 87 4.59 -25.43 36.53
CA GLY A 87 4.93 -26.07 35.26
C GLY A 87 5.73 -25.12 34.37
N ARG A 88 6.98 -25.49 34.11
CA ARG A 88 7.98 -24.75 33.33
C ARG A 88 7.56 -24.68 31.86
N LEU A 89 6.86 -23.63 31.43
CA LEU A 89 6.74 -23.28 30.01
C LEU A 89 7.70 -22.13 29.71
N ASN A 90 8.94 -22.50 29.40
CA ASN A 90 9.89 -21.58 28.79
C ASN A 90 9.32 -21.10 27.45
N LYS A 91 9.19 -19.78 27.32
CA LYS A 91 9.34 -19.05 26.05
C LYS A 91 8.28 -19.34 24.99
N ILE A 92 7.04 -18.93 25.24
CA ILE A 92 6.16 -18.49 24.15
C ILE A 92 6.31 -16.97 24.07
N GLN A 93 7.28 -16.49 23.27
CA GLN A 93 7.16 -15.14 22.71
C GLN A 93 6.04 -15.23 21.68
N SER A 94 4.84 -14.82 22.07
CA SER A 94 3.83 -14.44 21.09
C SER A 94 4.38 -13.20 20.39
N GLU A 95 5.02 -13.39 19.23
CA GLU A 95 5.27 -12.32 18.29
C GLU A 95 3.94 -11.96 17.66
N THR A 96 3.15 -11.15 18.36
CA THR A 96 2.08 -10.42 17.71
C THR A 96 2.78 -9.50 16.72
N ILE A 97 2.77 -9.87 15.44
CA ILE A 97 3.06 -8.99 14.32
C ILE A 97 2.04 -7.86 14.45
N CYS A 98 2.39 -6.81 15.18
CA CYS A 98 1.57 -5.65 15.31
C CYS A 98 1.47 -5.07 13.91
N HIS A 99 0.28 -5.16 13.32
CA HIS A 99 -0.13 -4.37 12.18
C HIS A 99 0.37 -2.95 12.43
N ILE A 100 1.35 -2.50 11.65
CA ILE A 100 1.96 -1.18 11.79
C ILE A 100 0.82 -0.17 11.77
N ALA A 101 0.46 0.34 12.95
CA ALA A 101 -0.60 1.30 13.05
C ALA A 101 -0.13 2.55 12.29
N PHE A 102 -1.07 3.29 11.69
CA PHE A 102 -0.78 4.58 11.09
C PHE A 102 0.07 5.49 12.00
N ARG A 103 -0.07 5.32 13.33
CA ARG A 103 0.67 6.01 14.39
C ARG A 103 2.18 5.76 14.39
N ASP A 104 2.66 4.64 13.85
CA ASP A 104 4.09 4.28 13.86
C ASP A 104 4.82 4.72 12.58
N THR A 105 4.12 5.39 11.66
CA THR A 105 4.74 5.97 10.45
C THR A 105 5.73 7.05 10.87
N LYS A 106 7.01 6.95 10.45
CA LYS A 106 8.00 8.03 10.71
C LYS A 106 7.44 9.37 10.24
N PHE A 107 7.67 10.43 11.01
CA PHE A 107 7.14 11.77 10.75
C PHE A 107 7.35 12.22 9.29
N GLY A 108 8.55 12.05 8.75
CA GLY A 108 8.88 12.42 7.36
C GLY A 108 8.20 11.59 6.25
N LEU A 109 7.46 10.53 6.58
CA LEU A 109 6.73 9.70 5.62
C LEU A 109 5.21 9.84 5.71
N LYS A 110 4.70 10.52 6.74
CA LYS A 110 3.26 10.60 7.02
C LYS A 110 2.51 11.26 5.86
N GLU A 111 2.97 12.42 5.42
CA GLU A 111 2.34 13.16 4.30
C GLU A 111 2.39 12.36 2.99
N LEU A 112 3.50 11.69 2.71
CA LEU A 112 3.62 10.83 1.52
C LEU A 112 2.63 9.67 1.57
N ARG A 113 2.43 9.07 2.75
CA ARG A 113 1.50 7.96 2.95
C ARG A 113 0.04 8.41 2.83
N GLU A 114 -0.30 9.54 3.44
CA GLU A 114 -1.63 10.13 3.33
C GLU A 114 -1.95 10.50 1.88
N LYS A 115 -0.99 11.10 1.18
CA LYS A 115 -1.15 11.45 -0.23
C LYS A 115 -1.35 10.24 -1.13
N GLU A 116 -0.48 9.22 -1.04
CA GLU A 116 -0.64 8.01 -1.86
C GLU A 116 -1.99 7.34 -1.58
N LEU A 117 -2.45 7.32 -0.32
CA LEU A 117 -3.76 6.77 0.03
C LEU A 117 -4.92 7.60 -0.54
N SER A 118 -4.80 8.92 -0.58
CA SER A 118 -5.78 9.80 -1.22
C SER A 118 -5.84 9.55 -2.72
N ASP A 119 -4.68 9.45 -3.38
CA ASP A 119 -4.57 9.20 -4.82
C ASP A 119 -5.17 7.82 -5.19
N LEU A 120 -5.00 6.81 -4.33
CA LEU A 120 -5.59 5.48 -4.51
C LEU A 120 -7.11 5.45 -4.28
N ARG A 121 -7.69 6.37 -3.51
CA ARG A 121 -9.15 6.47 -3.31
C ARG A 121 -9.84 7.23 -4.43
N GLY A 122 -9.17 8.24 -4.97
CA GLY A 122 -9.76 9.16 -5.96
C GLY A 122 -10.88 10.00 -5.37
N ASP A 123 -11.73 10.54 -6.26
CA ASP A 123 -12.81 11.48 -5.94
C ASP A 123 -14.22 10.88 -6.08
N GLY A 124 -14.31 9.61 -6.48
CA GLY A 124 -15.56 8.91 -6.74
C GLY A 124 -16.27 9.30 -8.04
N GLN A 125 -15.59 9.99 -8.95
CA GLN A 125 -16.16 10.50 -10.20
C GLN A 125 -15.37 10.03 -11.43
N GLY A 126 -15.96 10.20 -12.60
CA GLY A 126 -15.32 9.94 -13.89
C GLY A 126 -15.27 8.46 -14.32
N GLU A 127 -15.01 8.25 -15.60
CA GLU A 127 -14.72 6.93 -16.15
C GLU A 127 -13.28 6.53 -15.84
N ARG A 128 -13.08 5.29 -15.39
CA ARG A 128 -11.76 4.77 -15.03
C ARG A 128 -10.96 4.41 -16.27
N LYS A 129 -9.73 4.91 -16.34
CA LYS A 129 -8.76 4.54 -17.38
C LYS A 129 -8.02 3.28 -16.98
N HIS A 130 -7.52 2.55 -17.97
CA HIS A 130 -6.72 1.33 -17.76
C HIS A 130 -5.48 1.54 -16.87
N SER A 131 -4.95 2.77 -16.81
CA SER A 131 -3.77 3.12 -16.03
C SER A 131 -4.10 3.74 -14.66
N ASP A 132 -5.38 3.94 -14.35
CA ASP A 132 -5.80 4.44 -13.05
C ASP A 132 -5.57 3.37 -11.97
N ARG A 133 -5.10 3.81 -10.81
CA ARG A 133 -4.96 2.98 -9.60
C ARG A 133 -6.01 3.35 -8.55
N ILE A 134 -7.14 3.88 -9.01
CA ILE A 134 -8.20 4.36 -8.14
C ILE A 134 -9.09 3.16 -7.78
N TYR A 135 -9.24 2.91 -6.49
CA TYR A 135 -10.08 1.87 -5.92
C TYR A 135 -11.27 2.52 -5.24
N ASP A 136 -12.46 2.23 -5.76
CA ASP A 136 -13.71 2.73 -5.21
C ASP A 136 -14.80 1.66 -5.33
N TYR A 137 -15.92 1.85 -4.66
CA TYR A 137 -17.01 0.89 -4.60
C TYR A 137 -18.15 1.23 -5.55
N ALA A 138 -18.61 0.21 -6.28
CA ALA A 138 -19.79 0.29 -7.14
C ALA A 138 -20.81 -0.82 -6.82
N ILE A 139 -22.06 -0.58 -7.21
CA ILE A 139 -23.10 -1.62 -7.26
C ILE A 139 -23.00 -2.41 -8.57
N TYR A 140 -23.62 -3.60 -8.61
CA TYR A 140 -23.80 -4.34 -9.85
C TYR A 140 -25.01 -3.80 -10.62
N ASN A 141 -24.75 -2.80 -11.45
CA ASN A 141 -25.71 -2.22 -12.41
C ASN A 141 -25.30 -2.45 -13.87
N ASP A 142 -24.29 -3.29 -14.09
CA ASP A 142 -23.56 -3.53 -15.34
C ASP A 142 -23.71 -4.96 -15.87
N LEU A 143 -24.53 -5.78 -15.22
CA LEU A 143 -24.78 -7.18 -15.61
C LEU A 143 -25.79 -7.34 -16.75
N GLY A 144 -26.65 -6.32 -16.97
CA GLY A 144 -27.69 -6.34 -17.99
C GLY A 144 -27.33 -5.46 -19.19
N ASN A 145 -28.06 -5.63 -20.29
CA ASN A 145 -27.94 -4.78 -21.48
C ASN A 145 -29.34 -4.42 -22.03
N PRO A 146 -30.07 -3.50 -21.38
CA PRO A 146 -31.44 -3.15 -21.75
C PRO A 146 -31.53 -2.48 -23.14
N ASP A 147 -30.46 -1.85 -23.62
CA ASP A 147 -30.41 -1.21 -24.94
C ASP A 147 -30.52 -2.22 -26.08
N LYS A 148 -30.13 -3.49 -25.83
CA LYS A 148 -30.26 -4.60 -26.78
C LYS A 148 -31.59 -5.35 -26.67
N GLY A 149 -32.45 -4.99 -25.71
CA GLY A 149 -33.76 -5.61 -25.52
C GLY A 149 -34.09 -5.86 -24.05
N ILE A 150 -35.40 -5.88 -23.75
CA ILE A 150 -35.91 -6.01 -22.37
C ILE A 150 -35.52 -7.33 -21.71
N ASP A 151 -35.39 -8.42 -22.46
CA ASP A 151 -35.02 -9.74 -21.95
C ASP A 151 -33.59 -9.79 -21.40
N LEU A 152 -32.76 -8.82 -21.79
CA LEU A 152 -31.39 -8.64 -21.32
C LEU A 152 -31.29 -7.67 -20.13
N ALA A 153 -32.41 -7.07 -19.69
CA ALA A 153 -32.43 -6.25 -18.49
C ALA A 153 -32.18 -7.11 -17.23
N ARG A 154 -31.45 -6.55 -16.27
CA ARG A 154 -31.17 -7.19 -14.97
C ARG A 154 -31.39 -6.17 -13.84
N PRO A 155 -31.88 -6.61 -12.67
CA PRO A 155 -32.01 -5.72 -11.53
C PRO A 155 -30.63 -5.29 -11.02
N LYS A 156 -30.58 -4.11 -10.38
CA LYS A 156 -29.37 -3.59 -9.74
C LYS A 156 -29.14 -4.32 -8.40
N LEU A 157 -27.93 -4.81 -8.14
CA LEU A 157 -27.57 -5.50 -6.90
C LEU A 157 -26.59 -4.66 -6.07
N GLY A 158 -26.83 -4.53 -4.75
CA GLY A 158 -25.97 -3.80 -3.82
C GLY A 158 -26.60 -2.54 -3.21
N GLY A 159 -27.90 -2.30 -3.45
CA GLY A 159 -28.68 -1.24 -2.80
C GLY A 159 -29.48 -1.74 -1.61
N GLU A 160 -30.33 -0.88 -1.03
CA GLU A 160 -31.20 -1.26 0.11
C GLU A 160 -32.22 -2.33 -0.27
N VAL A 161 -32.74 -2.26 -1.50
CA VAL A 161 -33.80 -3.17 -1.98
C VAL A 161 -33.26 -4.59 -2.22
N ILE A 162 -32.07 -4.71 -2.82
CA ILE A 162 -31.40 -5.98 -3.05
C ILE A 162 -29.96 -5.87 -2.53
N PRO A 163 -29.75 -6.12 -1.23
CA PRO A 163 -28.43 -6.07 -0.63
C PRO A 163 -27.49 -7.08 -1.29
N PHE A 164 -26.29 -6.64 -1.63
CA PHE A 164 -25.26 -7.46 -2.25
C PHE A 164 -23.88 -6.84 -1.98
N PRO A 165 -22.79 -7.62 -1.94
CA PRO A 165 -21.45 -7.07 -1.87
C PRO A 165 -21.19 -6.04 -2.96
N ARG A 166 -20.39 -5.02 -2.64
CA ARG A 166 -19.92 -4.03 -3.62
C ARG A 166 -18.82 -4.64 -4.47
N ARG A 167 -18.72 -4.16 -5.70
CA ARG A 167 -17.60 -4.42 -6.61
C ARG A 167 -16.66 -3.23 -6.69
N LEU A 168 -15.52 -3.45 -7.34
CA LEU A 168 -14.63 -2.39 -7.82
C LEU A 168 -15.16 -1.79 -9.14
#